data_AF-A0A7V9LJM3-F1
#
_entry.id   AF-A0A7V9LJM3-F1
#
_cell.length_a   1.000
_cell.length_b   1.000
_cell.length_c   1.000
_cell.angle_alpha   90.00
_cell.angle_beta   90.00
_cell.angle_gamma   90.00
#
_symmetry.space_group_name_H-M   'P 1'
#
loop_
_entity.id
_entity.type
_entity.pdbx_description
1 polymer ?
#
loop_
_entity_poly.entity_id
_entity_poly.type
_entity_poly.pdbx_seq_one_letter_code
_entity_poly.pdbx_strand_id
1 'polypeptide(L)' 'MDASTGLCVGCFRTIEEIARWSQMTDRDKELVLNKLAIRRVSK' A
#
# COMPACT_ATOMS: atom_id res chain seq x y z
N MET A 1 -10.30 -4.92 -5.48
CA MET A 1 -9.56 -5.14 -4.22
C MET A 1 -9.56 -6.64 -3.94
N ASP A 2 -8.51 -7.19 -3.34
CA ASP A 2 -8.46 -8.58 -2.93
C ASP A 2 -9.17 -8.73 -1.57
N ALA A 3 -10.17 -9.61 -1.50
CA ALA A 3 -11.06 -9.71 -0.34
C ALA A 3 -10.43 -10.43 0.86
N SER A 4 -9.43 -11.29 0.65
CA SER A 4 -8.77 -12.03 1.73
C SER A 4 -7.64 -11.23 2.38
N THR A 5 -6.95 -10.40 1.61
CA THR A 5 -5.81 -9.59 2.09
C THR A 5 -6.16 -8.13 2.35
N GLY A 6 -7.28 -7.63 1.81
CA GLY A 6 -7.64 -6.21 1.90
C GLY A 6 -6.70 -5.29 1.10
N LEU A 7 -5.96 -5.84 0.13
CA LEU A 7 -5.01 -5.09 -0.69
C LEU A 7 -5.54 -4.87 -2.11
N CYS A 8 -5.10 -3.80 -2.75
CA CYS A 8 -5.31 -3.61 -4.18
C CYS A 8 -4.51 -4.67 -4.97
N VAL A 9 -5.17 -5.37 -5.89
CA VAL A 9 -4.58 -6.44 -6.70
C VAL A 9 -3.45 -5.98 -7.63
N GLY A 10 -3.41 -4.68 -7.97
CA GLY A 10 -2.35 -4.11 -8.82
C GLY A 10 -1.23 -3.42 -8.05
N CYS A 11 -1.57 -2.53 -7.13
CA CYS A 11 -0.56 -1.72 -6.42
C CYS A 11 -0.19 -2.23 -5.02
N PHE A 12 -0.89 -3.23 -4.49
CA PHE A 12 -0.65 -3.83 -3.16
C PHE A 12 -0.79 -2.88 -1.97
N ARG A 13 -1.46 -1.73 -2.17
CA ARG A 13 -1.83 -0.77 -1.12
C ARG A 13 -3.20 -1.09 -0.54
N THR A 14 -3.46 -0.66 0.70
CA THR A 14 -4.82 -0.64 1.27
C THR A 14 -5.63 0.54 0.71
N ILE A 15 -6.95 0.56 0.95
CA ILE A 15 -7.80 1.66 0.51
C ILE A 15 -7.45 2.98 1.23
N GLU A 16 -7.03 2.91 2.49
CA GLU A 16 -6.62 4.06 3.29
C GLU A 16 -5.32 4.66 2.75
N GLU A 17 -4.35 3.81 2.42
CA GLU A 17 -3.08 4.23 1.81
C GLU A 17 -3.32 4.91 0.45
N ILE A 18 -4.27 4.42 -0.35
CA ILE A 18 -4.64 5.04 -1.62
C ILE A 18 -5.35 6.38 -1.40
N ALA A 19 -6.36 6.41 -0.51
CA ALA A 19 -7.18 7.59 -0.27
C ALA A 19 -6.39 8.76 0.34
N ARG A 20 -5.39 8.47 1.19
CA ARG A 20 -4.59 9.49 1.89
C ARG A 20 -3.29 9.83 1.17
N TRP A 21 -2.96 9.18 0.05
CA TRP A 21 -1.64 9.28 -0.59
C TRP A 21 -1.17 10.72 -0.87
N SER A 22 -2.07 11.58 -1.34
CA SER A 22 -1.75 12.98 -1.65
C SER A 22 -1.49 13.84 -0.40
N GLN A 23 -2.02 13.42 0.76
CA GLN A 23 -1.90 14.12 2.04
C GLN A 23 -0.75 13.57 2.90
N MET A 24 -0.19 12.42 2.53
CA MET A 24 0.94 11.81 3.22
C MET A 24 2.21 12.64 3.07
N THR A 25 2.99 12.71 4.16
CA THR A 25 4.35 13.26 4.11
C THR A 25 5.27 12.33 3.32
N ASP A 26 6.44 12.82 2.90
CA ASP A 26 7.41 11.97 2.18
C ASP A 26 7.88 10.80 3.04
N ARG A 27 8.04 11.02 4.35
CA ARG A 27 8.33 9.97 5.33
C ARG A 27 7.25 8.88 5.33
N ASP A 28 5.97 9.27 5.33
CA ASP A 28 4.87 8.31 5.30
C ASP A 28 4.84 7.52 3.98
N LYS A 29 5.10 8.20 2.86
CA LYS A 29 5.17 7.57 1.54
C LYS A 29 6.30 6.56 1.47
N GLU A 30 7.49 6.88 2.00
CA GLU A 30 8.61 5.93 2.11
C GLU A 30 8.22 4.68 2.90
N LEU A 31 7.55 4.85 4.04
CA LEU A 31 7.09 3.72 4.85
C LEU A 31 6.11 2.84 4.09
N VAL A 32 5.17 3.43 3.36
CA VAL A 32 4.25 2.67 2.49
C VAL A 32 5.02 1.93 1.41
N LEU A 33 5.94 2.59 0.70
CA LEU A 33 6.74 1.97 -0.37
C LEU A 33 7.57 0.79 0.14
N ASN A 34 8.19 0.92 1.32
CA ASN A 34 8.92 -0.18 1.97
C ASN A 34 8.00 -1.36 2.29
N LYS A 35 6.79 -1.11 2.80
CA LYS A 35 5.79 -2.17 3.01
C LYS A 35 5.36 -2.83 1.70
N LEU A 36 5.25 -2.08 0.61
CA LEU A 36 4.88 -2.64 -0.71
C LEU A 36 5.92 -3.63 -1.23
N ALA A 37 7.21 -3.36 -1.02
CA ALA A 37 8.27 -4.28 -1.42
C ALA A 37 8.08 -5.66 -0.76
N ILE A 38 7.75 -5.69 0.52
CA ILE A 38 7.48 -6.93 1.26
C ILE A 38 6.20 -7.61 0.75
N ARG A 39 5.09 -6.86 0.64
CA ARG A 39 3.79 -7.41 0.20
C ARG A 39 3.83 -8.03 -1.19
N ARG A 40 4.66 -7.50 -2.10
CA ARG A 40 4.83 -8.03 -3.47
C ARG A 40 5.55 -9.37 -3.52
N VAL A 41 6.44 -9.63 -2.55
CA VAL A 41 7.21 -10.88 -2.48
C VAL A 41 6.43 -11.97 -1.74
N SER A 42 5.49 -11.58 -0.86
CA SER A 42 4.66 -12.51 -0.08
C SER A 42 3.38 -12.97 -0.78
N LYS A 43 3.19 -12.66 -2.06
CA LYS A 43 2.05 -13.13 -2.88
C LYS A 43 2.56 -14.08 -3.96
#